data_AF-A0A831M4K4-F1
#
_entry.id   AF-A0A831M4K4-F1
#
_cell.length_a   1.000
_cell.length_b   1.000
_cell.length_c   1.000
_cell.angle_alpha   90.00
_cell.angle_beta   90.00
_cell.angle_gamma   90.00
#
_symmetry.space_group_name_H-M   'P 1'
#
loop_
_entity.id
_entity.type
_entity.pdbx_description
1 polymer ?
#
loop_
_entity_poly.entity_id
_entity_poly.type
_entity_poly.pdbx_seq_one_letter_code
_entity_poly.pdbx_strand_id
1 'polypeptide(L)'
;SDEERKERENLRLLREKYNLDDTSTGVVSKDDIEDVVARWTGVPMTAIREEEVTKLLRIEEELHKRVVSQEKAISALARAIRRSRAGLKSPKRPAGSFLFLGPTGVGKTEVARALAEFLFGSEKSLIRFDMSEFMEKHSVSKLIGSPPGYVGYEEGGQLTERVKRSPYSIILLDEIEKAHPDIYNILLQVFEDGQLTDGLGNTVDFKNTIIIMTSNLGARFLEKRGQLGFAAPVTGVPPKIEDMVLQEVKRAFNPEFLNRLDETILFTSLNDEDLIKIIGLLVQQINTNLQAKQITIALTDEAARYILEKTLGDRSYGARPLRRALQKYIEDPLSEAIIQGSLPRPSTLEVYLGDNGIFCRPLNTVGEVAVGVTEGAAAEGASPAPGTLLYEF
;
A
#
# COMPACT_ATOMS: atom_id res chain seq x y z
N SER A 1 5.10 -40.88 -2.06
CA SER A 1 5.25 -39.97 -3.23
C SER A 1 6.68 -40.05 -3.76
N ASP A 2 6.96 -39.69 -5.03
CA ASP A 2 8.35 -39.60 -5.53
C ASP A 2 9.19 -38.59 -4.72
N GLU A 3 8.56 -37.55 -4.17
CA GLU A 3 9.19 -36.61 -3.23
C GLU A 3 9.60 -37.27 -1.92
N GLU A 4 8.74 -38.13 -1.38
CA GLU A 4 8.99 -38.86 -0.13
C GLU A 4 10.16 -39.84 -0.26
N ARG A 5 10.32 -40.42 -1.45
CA ARG A 5 11.44 -41.32 -1.78
C ARG A 5 12.76 -40.54 -1.87
N LYS A 6 12.74 -39.35 -2.48
CA LYS A 6 13.88 -38.42 -2.53
C LYS A 6 14.28 -37.90 -1.15
N GLU A 7 13.31 -37.49 -0.32
CA GLU A 7 13.56 -37.03 1.05
C GLU A 7 14.19 -38.15 1.90
N ARG A 8 13.72 -39.40 1.77
CA ARG A 8 14.34 -40.55 2.45
C ARG A 8 15.78 -40.82 2.00
N GLU A 9 16.08 -40.68 0.72
CA GLU A 9 17.47 -40.79 0.23
C GLU A 9 18.35 -39.64 0.74
N ASN A 10 17.85 -38.40 0.73
CA ASN A 10 18.57 -37.26 1.30
C ASN A 10 18.83 -37.43 2.81
N LEU A 11 17.84 -37.90 3.57
CA LEU A 11 17.98 -38.18 4.99
C LEU A 11 19.06 -39.24 5.25
N ARG A 12 19.11 -40.29 4.41
CA ARG A 12 20.12 -41.35 4.49
C ARG A 12 21.52 -40.80 4.19
N LEU A 13 21.66 -39.98 3.15
CA LEU A 13 22.93 -39.34 2.79
C LEU A 13 23.42 -38.37 3.88
N LEU A 14 22.52 -37.60 4.50
CA LEU A 14 22.88 -36.75 5.63
C LEU A 14 23.36 -37.57 6.83
N ARG A 15 22.69 -38.68 7.15
CA ARG A 15 23.09 -39.57 8.26
C ARG A 15 24.47 -40.18 8.04
N GLU A 16 24.75 -40.65 6.82
CA GLU A 16 26.08 -41.16 6.45
C GLU A 16 27.14 -40.05 6.51
N LYS A 17 26.82 -38.83 6.07
CA LYS A 17 27.75 -37.69 6.09
C LYS A 17 28.11 -37.23 7.51
N TYR A 18 27.19 -37.34 8.46
CA TYR A 18 27.38 -36.88 9.84
C TYR A 18 27.66 -38.01 10.86
N ASN A 19 27.86 -39.25 10.41
CA ASN A 19 28.08 -40.43 11.28
C ASN A 19 27.06 -40.54 12.42
N LEU A 20 25.79 -40.30 12.12
CA LEU A 20 24.70 -40.39 13.09
C LEU A 20 24.29 -41.87 13.24
N ASP A 21 24.45 -42.43 14.44
CA ASP A 21 23.99 -43.78 14.76
C ASP A 21 22.48 -43.94 14.51
N ASP A 22 22.05 -45.14 14.09
CA ASP A 22 20.65 -45.50 13.79
C ASP A 22 19.70 -45.31 15.00
N THR A 23 20.25 -45.14 16.20
CA THR A 23 19.54 -44.88 17.45
C THR A 23 19.29 -43.39 17.73
N SER A 24 19.94 -42.48 16.99
CA SER A 24 19.70 -41.04 17.10
C SER A 24 18.44 -40.64 16.32
N THR A 25 17.29 -40.86 16.93
CA THR A 25 16.05 -40.27 16.43
C THR A 25 16.07 -38.79 16.77
N GLY A 26 16.33 -37.93 15.78
CA GLY A 26 16.12 -36.49 15.92
C GLY A 26 14.69 -36.27 16.45
N VAL A 27 14.58 -35.61 17.60
CA VAL A 27 13.28 -35.30 18.19
C VAL A 27 12.71 -34.13 17.41
N VAL A 28 11.59 -34.35 16.71
CA VAL A 28 10.86 -33.27 16.06
C VAL A 28 10.28 -32.38 17.16
N SER A 29 10.78 -31.15 17.23
CA SER A 29 10.30 -30.13 18.16
C SER A 29 9.09 -29.41 17.58
N LYS A 30 8.42 -28.61 18.42
CA LYS A 30 7.34 -27.73 17.99
C LYS A 30 7.82 -26.77 16.89
N ASP A 31 9.05 -26.25 17.02
CA ASP A 31 9.64 -25.29 16.09
C ASP A 31 9.86 -25.92 14.69
N ASP A 32 10.25 -27.19 14.64
CA ASP A 32 10.43 -27.92 13.37
C ASP A 32 9.10 -28.09 12.64
N ILE A 33 8.01 -28.37 13.38
CA ILE A 33 6.66 -28.48 12.81
C ILE A 33 6.20 -27.10 12.31
N GLU A 34 6.42 -26.05 13.11
CA GLU A 34 6.06 -24.68 12.74
C GLU A 34 6.79 -24.19 11.49
N ASP A 35 8.08 -24.50 11.34
CA ASP A 35 8.88 -24.14 10.16
C ASP A 35 8.41 -24.86 8.88
N VAL A 36 8.06 -26.15 8.99
CA VAL A 36 7.54 -26.92 7.86
C VAL A 36 6.16 -26.42 7.45
N VAL A 37 5.26 -26.22 8.41
CA VAL A 37 3.93 -25.65 8.14
C VAL A 37 4.09 -24.27 7.54
N ALA A 38 5.03 -23.45 8.02
CA ALA A 38 5.31 -22.14 7.48
C ALA A 38 5.82 -22.17 6.04
N ARG A 39 6.69 -23.12 5.69
CA ARG A 39 7.14 -23.28 4.30
C ARG A 39 6.03 -23.76 3.37
N TRP A 40 5.16 -24.65 3.83
CA TRP A 40 4.06 -25.19 3.02
C TRP A 40 2.93 -24.19 2.81
N THR A 41 2.61 -23.43 3.84
CA THR A 41 1.50 -22.48 3.83
C THR A 41 1.94 -21.06 3.46
N GLY A 42 3.23 -20.76 3.52
CA GLY A 42 3.78 -19.40 3.45
C GLY A 42 3.58 -18.61 4.75
N VAL A 43 3.17 -19.26 5.84
CA VAL A 43 2.66 -18.63 7.06
C VAL A 43 3.63 -18.84 8.23
N PRO A 44 4.25 -17.79 8.79
CA PRO A 44 5.00 -17.94 10.03
C PRO A 44 4.04 -18.42 11.14
N MET A 45 4.15 -19.70 11.52
CA MET A 45 3.37 -20.31 12.61
C MET A 45 3.97 -20.02 13.99
N THR A 46 5.16 -19.41 14.00
CA THR A 46 5.88 -19.09 15.23
C THR A 46 5.03 -18.13 16.06
N ALA A 47 4.58 -18.64 17.21
CA ALA A 47 4.02 -17.81 18.26
C ALA A 47 4.98 -16.63 18.49
N ILE A 48 4.49 -15.41 18.22
CA ILE A 48 5.07 -14.12 18.57
C ILE A 48 6.55 -14.25 18.99
N ARG A 49 7.47 -14.33 18.04
CA ARG A 49 8.87 -14.07 18.38
C ARG A 49 8.94 -12.63 18.91
N GLU A 50 9.81 -12.33 19.86
CA GLU A 50 10.03 -10.95 20.34
C GLU A 50 10.26 -9.97 19.16
N GLU A 51 10.84 -10.47 18.06
CA GLU A 51 11.01 -9.78 16.80
C GLU A 51 9.68 -9.31 16.16
N GLU A 52 8.61 -10.11 16.21
CA GLU A 52 7.31 -9.78 15.64
C GLU A 52 6.56 -8.73 16.49
N VAL A 53 6.64 -8.80 17.82
CA VAL A 53 6.11 -7.73 18.70
C VAL A 53 6.82 -6.41 18.42
N THR A 54 8.15 -6.46 18.37
CA THR A 54 8.98 -5.28 18.12
C THR A 54 8.65 -4.68 16.75
N LYS A 55 8.40 -5.53 15.75
CA LYS A 55 7.91 -5.11 14.43
C LYS A 55 6.56 -4.41 14.56
N LEU A 56 5.57 -4.99 15.23
CA LEU A 56 4.22 -4.41 15.39
C LEU A 56 4.20 -3.06 16.15
N LEU A 57 5.18 -2.81 17.01
CA LEU A 57 5.33 -1.50 17.68
C LEU A 57 5.73 -0.38 16.71
N ARG A 58 6.28 -0.72 15.53
CA ARG A 58 6.72 0.23 14.50
C ARG A 58 5.75 0.35 13.32
N ILE A 59 4.53 -0.18 13.42
CA ILE A 59 3.53 -0.12 12.32
C ILE A 59 3.39 1.32 11.81
N GLU A 60 3.18 2.27 12.72
CA GLU A 60 2.96 3.67 12.34
C GLU A 60 4.15 4.25 11.57
N GLU A 61 5.37 4.05 12.07
CA GLU A 61 6.60 4.53 11.44
C GLU A 61 6.80 3.92 10.04
N GLU A 62 6.60 2.61 9.90
CA GLU A 62 6.76 1.91 8.63
C GLU A 62 5.71 2.32 7.60
N LEU A 63 4.46 2.51 8.02
CA LEU A 63 3.41 3.02 7.13
C LEU A 63 3.69 4.45 6.69
N HIS A 64 4.23 5.30 7.57
CA HIS A 64 4.55 6.70 7.25
C HIS A 64 5.72 6.88 6.28
N LYS A 65 6.53 5.83 6.02
CA LYS A 65 7.53 5.86 4.94
C LYS A 65 6.90 6.00 3.55
N ARG A 66 5.63 5.59 3.41
CA ARG A 66 4.88 5.61 2.14
C ARG A 66 3.65 6.49 2.19
N VAL A 67 3.03 6.59 3.35
CA VAL A 67 1.77 7.32 3.54
C VAL A 67 2.06 8.63 4.26
N VAL A 68 1.84 9.73 3.54
CA VAL A 68 1.96 11.08 4.08
C VAL A 68 0.65 11.47 4.77
N SER A 69 0.76 12.18 5.90
CA SER A 69 -0.39 12.62 6.72
C SER A 69 -1.14 11.43 7.33
N GLN A 70 -2.42 11.61 7.67
CA GLN A 70 -3.33 10.55 8.12
C GLN A 70 -2.95 9.88 9.45
N GLU A 71 -2.32 10.62 10.36
CA GLU A 71 -1.79 10.15 11.65
C GLU A 71 -2.88 9.48 12.50
N LYS A 72 -4.07 10.09 12.56
CA LYS A 72 -5.21 9.52 13.28
C LYS A 72 -5.67 8.19 12.67
N ALA A 73 -5.68 8.11 11.35
CA ALA A 73 -6.13 6.92 10.63
C ALA A 73 -5.15 5.76 10.81
N ILE A 74 -3.85 6.03 10.62
CA ILE A 74 -2.77 5.07 10.80
C ILE A 74 -2.71 4.60 12.26
N SER A 75 -2.83 5.50 13.23
CA SER A 75 -2.84 5.15 14.66
C SER A 75 -4.05 4.30 15.06
N ALA A 76 -5.24 4.57 14.52
CA ALA A 76 -6.43 3.74 14.75
C ALA A 76 -6.23 2.32 14.20
N LEU A 77 -5.76 2.22 12.96
CA LEU A 77 -5.47 0.95 12.29
C LEU A 77 -4.42 0.13 13.07
N ALA A 78 -3.30 0.76 13.44
CA ALA A 78 -2.21 0.11 14.17
C ALA A 78 -2.66 -0.40 15.54
N ARG A 79 -3.46 0.39 16.28
CA ARG A 79 -4.05 -0.03 17.56
C ARG A 79 -4.95 -1.26 17.38
N ALA A 80 -5.82 -1.27 16.38
CA ALA A 80 -6.70 -2.40 16.13
C ALA A 80 -5.95 -3.69 15.76
N ILE A 81 -4.91 -3.58 14.93
CA ILE A 81 -4.06 -4.72 14.54
C ILE A 81 -3.31 -5.26 15.76
N ARG A 82 -2.73 -4.39 16.60
CA ARG A 82 -2.07 -4.81 17.84
C ARG A 82 -3.02 -5.52 18.80
N ARG A 83 -4.27 -5.05 18.96
CA ARG A 83 -5.29 -5.74 19.79
C ARG A 83 -5.54 -7.17 19.29
N SER A 84 -5.66 -7.32 17.97
CA SER A 84 -5.87 -8.62 17.34
C SER A 84 -4.69 -9.56 17.57
N ARG A 85 -3.46 -9.08 17.30
CA ARG A 85 -2.22 -9.86 17.47
C ARG A 85 -1.89 -10.19 18.93
N ALA A 86 -2.30 -9.36 19.88
CA ALA A 86 -2.18 -9.62 21.31
C ALA A 86 -3.20 -10.67 21.83
N GLY A 87 -4.03 -11.25 20.96
CA GLY A 87 -5.04 -12.24 21.35
C GLY A 87 -6.21 -11.64 22.12
N LEU A 88 -6.37 -10.32 22.11
CA LEU A 88 -7.48 -9.62 22.77
C LEU A 88 -8.77 -9.62 21.94
N LYS A 89 -8.71 -10.18 20.72
CA LYS A 89 -9.84 -10.35 19.81
C LYS A 89 -10.27 -11.82 19.75
N SER A 90 -11.55 -12.06 19.49
CA SER A 90 -12.07 -13.40 19.26
C SER A 90 -11.34 -14.10 18.11
N PRO A 91 -10.84 -15.35 18.31
CA PRO A 91 -10.16 -16.11 17.27
C PRO A 91 -11.10 -16.60 16.16
N LYS A 92 -12.42 -16.45 16.35
CA LYS A 92 -13.43 -16.82 15.34
C LYS A 92 -13.64 -15.76 14.28
N ARG A 93 -13.07 -14.56 14.42
CA ARG A 93 -13.30 -13.43 13.51
C ARG A 93 -12.04 -13.16 12.68
N PRO A 94 -12.16 -12.46 11.54
CA PRO A 94 -10.99 -12.02 10.79
C PRO A 94 -10.01 -11.22 11.66
N ALA A 95 -8.73 -11.23 11.31
CA ALA A 95 -7.69 -10.53 12.06
C ALA A 95 -7.94 -9.02 12.14
N GLY A 96 -8.63 -8.44 11.15
CA GLY A 96 -9.11 -7.06 11.20
C GLY A 96 -10.27 -6.85 10.22
N SER A 97 -11.25 -6.02 10.59
CA SER A 97 -12.30 -5.54 9.69
C SER A 97 -12.45 -4.02 9.78
N PHE A 98 -12.14 -3.32 8.69
CA PHE A 98 -12.03 -1.86 8.68
C PHE A 98 -12.85 -1.23 7.56
N LEU A 99 -13.47 -0.09 7.85
CA LEU A 99 -14.09 0.77 6.83
C LEU A 99 -13.33 2.10 6.75
N PHE A 100 -12.66 2.33 5.63
CA PHE A 100 -11.91 3.56 5.34
C PHE A 100 -12.82 4.55 4.61
N LEU A 101 -13.07 5.69 5.26
CA LEU A 101 -13.90 6.77 4.74
C LEU A 101 -13.03 7.96 4.35
N GLY A 102 -13.32 8.62 3.23
CA GLY A 102 -12.67 9.89 2.90
C GLY A 102 -12.73 10.22 1.41
N PRO A 103 -12.16 11.36 0.98
CA PRO A 103 -12.11 11.75 -0.43
C PRO A 103 -11.28 10.78 -1.29
N THR A 104 -11.37 10.95 -2.61
CA THR A 104 -10.53 10.17 -3.53
C THR A 104 -9.07 10.64 -3.45
N GLY A 105 -8.12 9.72 -3.64
CA GLY A 105 -6.70 10.08 -3.73
C GLY A 105 -6.01 10.53 -2.43
N VAL A 106 -6.62 10.31 -1.26
CA VAL A 106 -6.03 10.65 0.06
C VAL A 106 -5.18 9.55 0.69
N GLY A 107 -5.04 8.39 0.04
CA GLY A 107 -4.15 7.31 0.49
C GLY A 107 -4.83 6.05 1.07
N LYS A 108 -6.16 5.93 1.01
CA LYS A 108 -6.90 4.73 1.51
C LYS A 108 -6.32 3.40 1.00
N THR A 109 -6.17 3.26 -0.31
CA THR A 109 -5.58 2.08 -0.97
C THR A 109 -4.08 1.95 -0.72
N GLU A 110 -3.36 3.08 -0.57
CA GLU A 110 -1.91 3.06 -0.32
C GLU A 110 -1.61 2.54 1.09
N VAL A 111 -2.43 2.89 2.10
CA VAL A 111 -2.34 2.31 3.44
C VAL A 111 -2.52 0.79 3.39
N ALA A 112 -3.51 0.29 2.64
CA ALA A 112 -3.71 -1.15 2.50
C ALA A 112 -2.51 -1.86 1.86
N ARG A 113 -1.91 -1.25 0.82
CA ARG A 113 -0.72 -1.76 0.14
C ARG A 113 0.51 -1.74 1.04
N ALA A 114 0.78 -0.63 1.70
CA ALA A 114 1.88 -0.49 2.66
C ALA A 114 1.72 -1.46 3.83
N LEU A 115 0.50 -1.70 4.30
CA LEU A 115 0.23 -2.67 5.35
C LEU A 115 0.46 -4.12 4.89
N ALA A 116 0.12 -4.46 3.64
CA ALA A 116 0.37 -5.79 3.09
C ALA A 116 1.88 -6.07 2.99
N GLU A 117 2.64 -5.11 2.48
CA GLU A 117 4.11 -5.17 2.45
C GLU A 117 4.69 -5.31 3.86
N PHE A 118 4.23 -4.49 4.81
CA PHE A 118 4.75 -4.50 6.17
C PHE A 118 4.45 -5.82 6.90
N LEU A 119 3.20 -6.30 6.88
CA LEU A 119 2.80 -7.51 7.62
C LEU A 119 3.26 -8.79 6.94
N PHE A 120 3.15 -8.87 5.61
CA PHE A 120 3.32 -10.12 4.87
C PHE A 120 4.56 -10.12 3.95
N GLY A 121 5.34 -9.05 3.95
CA GLY A 121 6.57 -8.93 3.15
C GLY A 121 6.32 -8.79 1.65
N SER A 122 5.07 -8.65 1.22
CA SER A 122 4.73 -8.49 -0.20
C SER A 122 3.41 -7.77 -0.41
N GLU A 123 3.42 -6.78 -1.31
CA GLU A 123 2.21 -6.16 -1.85
C GLU A 123 1.29 -7.18 -2.55
N LYS A 124 1.82 -8.33 -3.03
CA LYS A 124 1.01 -9.37 -3.67
C LYS A 124 0.02 -10.04 -2.72
N SER A 125 0.22 -9.90 -1.41
CA SER A 125 -0.71 -10.35 -0.39
C SER A 125 -1.94 -9.42 -0.26
N LEU A 126 -2.00 -8.32 -1.03
CA LEU A 126 -3.19 -7.50 -1.19
C LEU A 126 -4.09 -8.08 -2.31
N ILE A 127 -5.19 -8.69 -1.90
CA ILE A 127 -6.25 -9.16 -2.81
C ILE A 127 -7.25 -8.02 -2.97
N ARG A 128 -7.31 -7.41 -4.15
CA ARG A 128 -8.16 -6.24 -4.42
C ARG A 128 -9.36 -6.60 -5.28
N PHE A 129 -10.53 -6.08 -4.90
CA PHE A 129 -11.77 -6.14 -5.65
C PHE A 129 -12.38 -4.74 -5.76
N ASP A 130 -12.79 -4.35 -6.97
CA ASP A 130 -13.58 -3.14 -7.20
C ASP A 130 -15.06 -3.50 -7.08
N MET A 131 -15.76 -2.95 -6.09
CA MET A 131 -17.16 -3.27 -5.83
C MET A 131 -18.12 -2.73 -6.88
N SER A 132 -17.65 -1.83 -7.76
CA SER A 132 -18.41 -1.41 -8.95
C SER A 132 -18.59 -2.56 -9.96
N GLU A 133 -17.72 -3.57 -9.95
CA GLU A 133 -17.90 -4.78 -10.77
C GLU A 133 -18.98 -5.72 -10.19
N PHE A 134 -19.39 -5.49 -8.93
CA PHE A 134 -20.30 -6.35 -8.17
C PHE A 134 -21.65 -5.67 -7.87
N MET A 135 -22.06 -4.71 -8.72
CA MET A 135 -23.32 -3.97 -8.56
C MET A 135 -24.57 -4.82 -8.82
N GLU A 136 -24.45 -5.86 -9.65
CA GLU A 136 -25.57 -6.66 -10.12
C GLU A 136 -25.63 -8.03 -9.43
N LYS A 137 -26.82 -8.55 -9.16
CA LYS A 137 -26.98 -9.80 -8.42
C LYS A 137 -26.20 -10.99 -9.01
N HIS A 138 -26.13 -11.12 -10.33
CA HIS A 138 -25.43 -12.24 -10.97
C HIS A 138 -23.89 -12.13 -10.89
N SER A 139 -23.36 -10.92 -10.70
CA SER A 139 -21.93 -10.68 -10.51
C SER A 139 -21.45 -11.13 -9.14
N VAL A 140 -22.32 -11.15 -8.12
CA VAL A 140 -22.03 -11.67 -6.77
C VAL A 140 -21.59 -13.13 -6.81
N SER A 141 -22.21 -13.95 -7.66
CA SER A 141 -21.83 -15.36 -7.85
C SER A 141 -20.40 -15.52 -8.37
N LYS A 142 -19.83 -14.54 -9.08
CA LYS A 142 -18.41 -14.59 -9.49
C LYS A 142 -17.47 -14.48 -8.30
N LEU A 143 -17.89 -13.82 -7.22
CA LEU A 143 -17.06 -13.62 -6.03
C LEU A 143 -16.96 -14.91 -5.19
N ILE A 144 -18.07 -15.62 -5.02
CA ILE A 144 -18.18 -16.79 -4.14
C ILE A 144 -18.30 -18.14 -4.88
N GLY A 145 -18.55 -18.11 -6.18
CA GLY A 145 -18.83 -19.27 -7.01
C GLY A 145 -20.32 -19.41 -7.33
N SER A 146 -20.62 -19.88 -8.53
CA SER A 146 -22.00 -20.20 -8.93
C SER A 146 -22.52 -21.42 -8.15
N PRO A 147 -23.83 -21.50 -7.84
CA PRO A 147 -24.43 -22.72 -7.29
C PRO A 147 -24.45 -23.88 -8.28
N PRO A 148 -24.65 -25.14 -7.82
CA PRO A 148 -24.79 -26.29 -8.70
C PRO A 148 -25.89 -26.10 -9.75
N GLY A 149 -25.56 -26.35 -11.03
CA GLY A 149 -26.49 -26.24 -12.16
C GLY A 149 -26.47 -24.90 -12.91
N TYR A 150 -25.61 -23.95 -12.53
CA TYR A 150 -25.39 -22.70 -13.24
C TYR A 150 -24.07 -22.70 -14.04
N VAL A 151 -23.99 -21.93 -15.13
CA VAL A 151 -22.75 -21.73 -15.89
C VAL A 151 -21.66 -21.13 -14.98
N GLY A 152 -20.44 -21.66 -15.05
CA GLY A 152 -19.32 -21.25 -14.19
C GLY A 152 -19.29 -21.93 -12.82
N TYR A 153 -20.10 -22.98 -12.59
CA TYR A 153 -20.07 -23.76 -11.35
C TYR A 153 -18.68 -24.32 -11.04
N GLU A 154 -17.95 -24.82 -12.03
CA GLU A 154 -16.64 -25.46 -11.84
C GLU A 154 -15.47 -24.47 -11.63
N GLU A 155 -15.68 -23.16 -11.84
CA GLU A 155 -14.60 -22.16 -11.80
C GLU A 155 -14.30 -21.64 -10.38
N GLY A 156 -15.10 -22.03 -9.37
CA GLY A 156 -14.95 -21.54 -7.99
C GLY A 156 -15.22 -20.04 -7.85
N GLY A 157 -15.16 -19.53 -6.62
CA GLY A 157 -15.31 -18.10 -6.35
C GLY A 157 -14.00 -17.34 -6.41
N GLN A 158 -14.00 -16.16 -7.03
CA GLN A 158 -12.79 -15.33 -7.11
C GLN A 158 -12.22 -14.92 -5.75
N LEU A 159 -13.07 -14.71 -4.74
CA LEU A 159 -12.63 -14.40 -3.37
C LEU A 159 -12.22 -15.66 -2.64
N THR A 160 -13.08 -16.68 -2.68
CA THR A 160 -12.88 -17.94 -1.94
C THR A 160 -11.61 -18.65 -2.40
N GLU A 161 -11.35 -18.74 -3.71
CA GLU A 161 -10.13 -19.36 -4.24
C GLU A 161 -8.86 -18.57 -3.91
N ARG A 162 -8.90 -17.22 -3.96
CA ARG A 162 -7.73 -16.40 -3.62
C ARG A 162 -7.38 -16.49 -2.13
N VAL A 163 -8.38 -16.49 -1.25
CA VAL A 163 -8.16 -16.63 0.19
C VAL A 163 -7.74 -18.05 0.55
N LYS A 164 -8.29 -19.07 -0.11
CA LYS A 164 -7.87 -20.47 0.05
C LYS A 164 -6.39 -20.68 -0.32
N ARG A 165 -5.88 -19.98 -1.35
CA ARG A 165 -4.46 -20.01 -1.74
C ARG A 165 -3.57 -19.14 -0.85
N SER A 166 -4.11 -18.03 -0.36
CA SER A 166 -3.39 -17.04 0.46
C SER A 166 -4.22 -16.64 1.69
N PRO A 167 -4.30 -17.52 2.72
CA PRO A 167 -5.15 -17.28 3.90
C PRO A 167 -4.68 -16.12 4.78
N TYR A 168 -3.42 -15.70 4.62
CA TYR A 168 -2.81 -14.54 5.27
C TYR A 168 -2.67 -13.43 4.23
N SER A 169 -3.73 -12.63 4.12
CA SER A 169 -3.83 -11.60 3.10
C SER A 169 -4.62 -10.41 3.60
N ILE A 170 -4.44 -9.29 2.90
CA ILE A 170 -5.32 -8.12 3.02
C ILE A 170 -6.32 -8.20 1.89
N ILE A 171 -7.61 -8.24 2.22
CA ILE A 171 -8.69 -8.17 1.25
C ILE A 171 -9.16 -6.72 1.19
N LEU A 172 -8.96 -6.07 0.05
CA LEU A 172 -9.39 -4.70 -0.20
C LEU A 172 -10.65 -4.70 -1.07
N LEU A 173 -11.75 -4.23 -0.50
CA LEU A 173 -13.04 -4.03 -1.19
C LEU A 173 -13.22 -2.53 -1.44
N ASP A 174 -12.84 -2.08 -2.64
CA ASP A 174 -12.90 -0.67 -2.98
C ASP A 174 -14.33 -0.25 -3.38
N GLU A 175 -14.72 0.97 -2.97
CA GLU A 175 -16.03 1.57 -3.26
C GLU A 175 -17.21 0.71 -2.81
N ILE A 176 -17.13 0.20 -1.58
CA ILE A 176 -18.09 -0.77 -1.03
C ILE A 176 -19.55 -0.32 -1.11
N GLU A 177 -19.82 0.99 -1.08
CA GLU A 177 -21.17 1.54 -1.25
C GLU A 177 -21.82 1.25 -2.60
N LYS A 178 -21.03 0.84 -3.61
CA LYS A 178 -21.52 0.46 -4.94
C LYS A 178 -21.93 -1.01 -5.01
N ALA A 179 -21.48 -1.85 -4.07
CA ALA A 179 -21.75 -3.27 -4.09
C ALA A 179 -23.26 -3.59 -4.04
N HIS A 180 -23.64 -4.70 -4.68
CA HIS A 180 -24.97 -5.27 -4.50
C HIS A 180 -25.20 -5.68 -3.02
N PRO A 181 -26.42 -5.51 -2.48
CA PRO A 181 -26.71 -5.81 -1.07
C PRO A 181 -26.33 -7.22 -0.59
N ASP A 182 -26.41 -8.22 -1.47
CA ASP A 182 -26.04 -9.61 -1.15
C ASP A 182 -24.55 -9.75 -0.73
N ILE A 183 -23.67 -8.84 -1.17
CA ILE A 183 -22.27 -8.80 -0.73
C ILE A 183 -22.18 -8.51 0.77
N TYR A 184 -23.02 -7.62 1.32
CA TYR A 184 -23.02 -7.34 2.76
C TYR A 184 -23.41 -8.56 3.58
N ASN A 185 -24.36 -9.36 3.10
CA ASN A 185 -24.78 -10.60 3.78
C ASN A 185 -23.63 -11.61 3.84
N ILE A 186 -22.89 -11.75 2.74
CA ILE A 186 -21.68 -12.58 2.68
C ILE A 186 -20.63 -12.08 3.67
N LEU A 187 -20.39 -10.76 3.71
CA LEU A 187 -19.42 -10.16 4.62
C LEU A 187 -19.82 -10.30 6.10
N LEU A 188 -21.12 -10.19 6.42
CA LEU A 188 -21.62 -10.44 7.78
C LEU A 188 -21.27 -11.85 8.25
N GLN A 189 -21.49 -12.87 7.43
CA GLN A 189 -21.09 -14.24 7.73
C GLN A 189 -19.57 -14.34 8.00
N VAL A 190 -18.76 -13.71 7.15
CA VAL A 190 -17.29 -13.68 7.33
C VAL A 190 -16.90 -12.97 8.63
N PHE A 191 -17.56 -11.87 8.99
CA PHE A 191 -17.24 -11.13 10.22
C PHE A 191 -17.69 -11.82 11.51
N GLU A 192 -18.67 -12.73 11.41
CA GLU A 192 -19.22 -13.50 12.53
C GLU A 192 -18.44 -14.78 12.79
N ASP A 193 -18.28 -15.60 11.75
CA ASP A 193 -17.75 -16.96 11.86
C ASP A 193 -16.31 -17.08 11.35
N GLY A 194 -15.79 -16.04 10.72
CA GLY A 194 -14.44 -16.04 10.13
C GLY A 194 -14.32 -17.08 9.03
N GLN A 195 -15.44 -17.50 8.43
CA GLN A 195 -15.51 -18.54 7.42
C GLN A 195 -16.57 -18.18 6.38
N LEU A 196 -16.35 -18.65 5.16
CA LEU A 196 -17.30 -18.52 4.06
C LEU A 196 -17.42 -19.85 3.35
N THR A 197 -18.65 -20.28 3.10
CA THR A 197 -18.91 -21.46 2.26
C THR A 197 -19.10 -21.00 0.82
N ASP A 198 -18.30 -21.55 -0.10
CA ASP A 198 -18.37 -21.24 -1.52
C ASP A 198 -19.58 -21.94 -2.20
N GLY A 199 -19.82 -21.62 -3.48
CA GLY A 199 -20.90 -22.23 -4.27
C GLY A 199 -20.76 -23.76 -4.47
N LEU A 200 -19.58 -24.33 -4.24
CA LEU A 200 -19.27 -25.75 -4.30
C LEU A 200 -19.46 -26.47 -2.95
N GLY A 201 -19.74 -25.72 -1.88
CA GLY A 201 -19.86 -26.25 -0.52
C GLY A 201 -18.54 -26.34 0.26
N ASN A 202 -17.44 -25.82 -0.26
CA ASN A 202 -16.17 -25.76 0.48
C ASN A 202 -16.18 -24.59 1.46
N THR A 203 -15.74 -24.86 2.69
CA THR A 203 -15.53 -23.81 3.70
C THR A 203 -14.12 -23.22 3.59
N VAL A 204 -14.04 -21.90 3.43
CA VAL A 204 -12.79 -21.13 3.38
C VAL A 204 -12.62 -20.33 4.67
N ASP A 205 -11.42 -20.34 5.24
CA ASP A 205 -11.10 -19.65 6.51
C ASP A 205 -10.57 -18.23 6.25
N PHE A 206 -11.17 -17.25 6.92
CA PHE A 206 -10.86 -15.82 6.86
C PHE A 206 -10.28 -15.28 8.17
N LYS A 207 -10.10 -16.10 9.22
CA LYS A 207 -9.64 -15.66 10.55
C LYS A 207 -8.29 -14.96 10.52
N ASN A 208 -7.44 -15.32 9.56
CA ASN A 208 -6.11 -14.74 9.37
C ASN A 208 -6.06 -13.60 8.33
N THR A 209 -7.21 -13.19 7.81
CA THR A 209 -7.32 -12.10 6.82
C THR A 209 -7.59 -10.76 7.50
N ILE A 210 -7.09 -9.69 6.89
CA ILE A 210 -7.48 -8.32 7.22
C ILE A 210 -8.39 -7.82 6.10
N ILE A 211 -9.62 -7.46 6.42
CA ILE A 211 -10.61 -6.97 5.46
C ILE A 211 -10.68 -5.45 5.58
N ILE A 212 -10.33 -4.76 4.49
CA ILE A 212 -10.41 -3.31 4.38
C ILE A 212 -11.44 -2.99 3.31
N MET A 213 -12.44 -2.19 3.67
CA MET A 213 -13.40 -1.63 2.75
C MET A 213 -13.10 -0.15 2.58
N THR A 214 -13.14 0.37 1.36
CA THR A 214 -13.01 1.81 1.13
C THR A 214 -14.33 2.38 0.64
N SER A 215 -14.64 3.59 1.10
CA SER A 215 -15.82 4.32 0.67
C SER A 215 -15.53 5.81 0.53
N ASN A 216 -16.19 6.43 -0.45
CA ASN A 216 -16.15 7.87 -0.64
C ASN A 216 -17.38 8.57 -0.02
N LEU A 217 -18.20 7.86 0.75
CA LEU A 217 -19.35 8.42 1.45
C LEU A 217 -18.93 9.55 2.40
N GLY A 218 -19.65 10.67 2.33
CA GLY A 218 -19.38 11.85 3.13
C GLY A 218 -18.14 12.65 2.70
N ALA A 219 -17.40 12.25 1.66
CA ALA A 219 -16.20 12.94 1.17
C ALA A 219 -16.41 14.45 0.93
N ARG A 220 -17.57 14.83 0.38
CA ARG A 220 -17.97 16.22 0.14
C ARG A 220 -17.89 17.14 1.36
N PHE A 221 -18.07 16.60 2.58
CA PHE A 221 -17.98 17.38 3.81
C PHE A 221 -16.53 17.59 4.25
N LEU A 222 -15.63 16.70 3.84
CA LEU A 222 -14.20 16.75 4.13
C LEU A 222 -13.45 17.66 3.13
N GLU A 223 -13.92 17.75 1.89
CA GLU A 223 -13.38 18.64 0.86
C GLU A 223 -13.66 20.11 1.14
N LYS A 224 -14.87 20.46 1.60
CA LYS A 224 -15.28 21.85 1.91
C LYS A 224 -14.42 22.52 2.99
N ARG A 225 -13.67 21.75 3.77
CA ARG A 225 -12.69 22.27 4.73
C ARG A 225 -11.58 23.08 4.04
N GLY A 226 -11.20 22.74 2.81
CA GLY A 226 -10.12 23.41 2.09
C GLY A 226 -10.49 24.80 1.54
N GLN A 227 -11.77 25.17 1.50
CA GLN A 227 -12.24 26.43 0.89
C GLN A 227 -12.56 27.54 1.89
N LEU A 228 -12.72 27.23 3.18
CA LEU A 228 -12.99 28.23 4.22
C LEU A 228 -11.68 28.81 4.74
N GLY A 229 -11.16 29.81 4.02
CA GLY A 229 -10.11 30.69 4.52
C GLY A 229 -10.52 31.35 5.85
N PHE A 230 -9.52 31.66 6.68
CA PHE A 230 -9.58 32.47 7.91
C PHE A 230 -9.90 31.79 9.25
N ALA A 231 -9.80 30.47 9.39
CA ALA A 231 -9.74 29.84 10.72
C ALA A 231 -8.40 29.14 10.96
N ALA A 232 -7.84 29.32 12.17
CA ALA A 232 -6.61 28.69 12.62
C ALA A 232 -6.58 27.18 12.30
N PRO A 233 -5.40 26.57 12.09
CA PRO A 233 -5.28 25.15 11.78
C PRO A 233 -5.71 24.33 13.00
N VAL A 234 -7.00 24.03 13.11
CA VAL A 234 -7.48 23.04 14.07
C VAL A 234 -6.99 21.70 13.56
N THR A 235 -6.01 21.10 14.22
CA THR A 235 -5.49 19.77 13.89
C THR A 235 -6.62 18.72 13.98
N GLY A 236 -6.88 18.01 12.89
CA GLY A 236 -7.91 16.96 12.82
C GLY A 236 -9.29 17.42 12.32
N VAL A 237 -10.22 16.47 12.19
CA VAL A 237 -11.59 16.73 11.72
C VAL A 237 -12.43 17.34 12.85
N PRO A 238 -13.15 18.46 12.63
CA PRO A 238 -14.11 18.98 13.60
C PRO A 238 -15.18 17.93 13.93
N PRO A 239 -15.58 17.76 15.21
CA PRO A 239 -16.58 16.77 15.59
C PRO A 239 -17.88 16.84 14.77
N LYS A 240 -18.31 18.06 14.44
CA LYS A 240 -19.50 18.30 13.59
C LYS A 240 -19.37 17.68 12.19
N ILE A 241 -18.18 17.75 11.57
CA ILE A 241 -17.96 17.19 10.24
C ILE A 241 -17.92 15.66 10.33
N GLU A 242 -17.27 15.13 11.36
CA GLU A 242 -17.25 13.69 11.63
C GLU A 242 -18.68 13.15 11.83
N ASP A 243 -19.51 13.84 12.61
CA ASP A 243 -20.92 13.49 12.80
C ASP A 243 -21.70 13.47 11.47
N MET A 244 -21.47 14.45 10.59
CA MET A 244 -22.11 14.51 9.27
C MET A 244 -21.68 13.35 8.37
N VAL A 245 -20.40 12.98 8.38
CA VAL A 245 -19.90 11.82 7.64
C VAL A 245 -20.51 10.53 8.18
N LEU A 246 -20.52 10.36 9.51
CA LEU A 246 -21.11 9.19 10.16
C LEU A 246 -22.62 9.06 9.91
N GLN A 247 -23.35 10.18 9.78
CA GLN A 247 -24.76 10.14 9.40
C GLN A 247 -24.97 9.59 8.00
N GLU A 248 -24.14 9.95 7.02
CA GLU A 248 -24.24 9.41 5.66
C GLU A 248 -23.89 7.91 5.63
N VAL A 249 -22.91 7.50 6.42
CA VAL A 249 -22.52 6.08 6.57
C VAL A 249 -23.69 5.28 7.16
N LYS A 250 -24.34 5.78 8.21
CA LYS A 250 -25.52 5.14 8.82
C LYS A 250 -26.75 5.09 7.90
N ARG A 251 -26.81 5.94 6.88
CA ARG A 251 -27.87 5.90 5.85
C ARG A 251 -27.56 4.85 4.79
N ALA A 252 -26.29 4.66 4.44
CA ALA A 252 -25.87 3.73 3.41
C ALA A 252 -25.74 2.29 3.93
N PHE A 253 -25.26 2.10 5.17
CA PHE A 253 -25.03 0.79 5.77
C PHE A 253 -25.93 0.57 6.98
N ASN A 254 -26.44 -0.65 7.13
CA ASN A 254 -27.24 -1.03 8.28
C ASN A 254 -26.38 -1.06 9.57
N PRO A 255 -26.99 -0.79 10.74
CA PRO A 255 -26.27 -0.82 12.02
C PRO A 255 -25.61 -2.19 12.31
N GLU A 256 -26.23 -3.27 11.86
CA GLU A 256 -25.70 -4.63 12.01
C GLU A 256 -24.31 -4.77 11.38
N PHE A 257 -24.15 -4.35 10.12
CA PHE A 257 -22.85 -4.39 9.44
C PHE A 257 -21.82 -3.50 10.12
N LEU A 258 -22.19 -2.27 10.48
CA LEU A 258 -21.27 -1.33 11.15
C LEU A 258 -20.79 -1.87 12.51
N ASN A 259 -21.66 -2.53 13.27
CA ASN A 259 -21.30 -3.13 14.57
C ASN A 259 -20.38 -4.36 14.43
N ARG A 260 -20.23 -4.92 13.22
CA ARG A 260 -19.29 -6.02 12.93
C ARG A 260 -17.91 -5.53 12.47
N LEU A 261 -17.73 -4.22 12.27
CA LEU A 261 -16.42 -3.64 12.01
C LEU A 261 -15.63 -3.49 13.32
N ASP A 262 -14.31 -3.64 13.26
CA ASP A 262 -13.46 -3.31 14.40
C ASP A 262 -13.30 -1.80 14.54
N GLU A 263 -13.13 -1.10 13.40
CA GLU A 263 -12.94 0.34 13.40
C GLU A 263 -13.39 0.96 12.07
N THR A 264 -14.11 2.09 12.16
CA THR A 264 -14.40 2.96 11.03
C THR A 264 -13.38 4.09 11.05
N ILE A 265 -12.56 4.19 10.01
CA ILE A 265 -11.38 5.05 9.97
C ILE A 265 -11.60 6.20 8.98
N LEU A 266 -11.51 7.42 9.48
CA LEU A 266 -11.69 8.64 8.69
C LEU A 266 -10.36 9.18 8.18
N PHE A 267 -10.25 9.31 6.86
CA PHE A 267 -9.14 9.95 6.16
C PHE A 267 -9.47 11.41 5.86
N THR A 268 -8.49 12.28 6.05
CA THR A 268 -8.62 13.71 5.79
C THR A 268 -8.11 14.10 4.41
N SER A 269 -8.64 15.19 3.87
CA SER A 269 -8.10 15.83 2.67
C SER A 269 -6.63 16.21 2.88
N LEU A 270 -5.82 16.06 1.83
CA LEU A 270 -4.39 16.41 1.83
C LEU A 270 -4.24 17.93 1.63
N ASN A 271 -3.32 18.54 2.37
CA ASN A 271 -2.93 19.94 2.15
C ASN A 271 -1.75 20.03 1.16
N ASP A 272 -1.34 21.24 0.80
CA ASP A 272 -0.27 21.44 -0.20
C ASP A 272 1.08 20.92 0.27
N GLU A 273 1.40 21.03 1.55
CA GLU A 273 2.63 20.46 2.13
C GLU A 273 2.64 18.93 2.05
N ASP A 274 1.48 18.29 2.30
CA ASP A 274 1.32 16.85 2.17
C ASP A 274 1.54 16.42 0.72
N LEU A 275 0.98 17.17 -0.23
CA LEU A 275 1.10 16.86 -1.66
C LEU A 275 2.53 17.05 -2.17
N ILE A 276 3.26 18.07 -1.69
CA ILE A 276 4.69 18.26 -2.00
C ILE A 276 5.52 17.09 -1.47
N LYS A 277 5.27 16.63 -0.23
CA LYS A 277 5.94 15.43 0.31
C LYS A 277 5.65 14.19 -0.55
N ILE A 278 4.42 14.04 -1.03
CA ILE A 278 4.04 12.94 -1.95
C ILE A 278 4.79 13.05 -3.28
N ILE A 279 4.95 14.26 -3.85
CA ILE A 279 5.78 14.47 -5.03
C ILE A 279 7.20 13.95 -4.77
N GLY A 280 7.79 14.28 -3.61
CA GLY A 280 9.11 13.77 -3.21
C GLY A 280 9.19 12.23 -3.22
N LEU A 281 8.20 11.55 -2.65
CA LEU A 281 8.13 10.08 -2.67
C LEU A 281 8.01 9.51 -4.09
N LEU A 282 7.23 10.16 -4.97
CA LEU A 282 7.12 9.75 -6.38
C LEU A 282 8.44 9.94 -7.14
N VAL A 283 9.18 11.02 -6.86
CA VAL A 283 10.52 11.24 -7.43
C VAL A 283 11.51 10.16 -6.95
N GLN A 284 11.42 9.72 -5.69
CA GLN A 284 12.23 8.59 -5.21
C GLN A 284 11.90 7.27 -5.95
N GLN A 285 10.62 7.03 -6.28
CA GLN A 285 10.23 5.89 -7.11
C GLN A 285 10.83 5.98 -8.51
N ILE A 286 10.82 7.16 -9.13
CA ILE A 286 11.47 7.40 -10.43
C ILE A 286 12.98 7.09 -10.33
N ASN A 287 13.65 7.57 -9.28
CA ASN A 287 15.08 7.32 -9.07
C ASN A 287 15.41 5.84 -8.92
N THR A 288 14.54 5.04 -8.30
CA THR A 288 14.71 3.59 -8.22
C THR A 288 14.80 2.94 -9.60
N ASN A 289 13.98 3.41 -10.56
CA ASN A 289 14.01 2.92 -11.94
C ASN A 289 15.23 3.44 -12.73
N LEU A 290 15.68 4.67 -12.44
CA LEU A 290 16.83 5.30 -13.11
C LEU A 290 18.18 4.81 -12.58
N GLN A 291 18.21 4.13 -11.42
CA GLN A 291 19.43 3.61 -10.83
C GLN A 291 20.19 2.68 -11.79
N ALA A 292 19.48 1.83 -12.54
CA ALA A 292 20.06 0.95 -13.55
C ALA A 292 20.75 1.73 -14.71
N LYS A 293 20.35 2.98 -14.92
CA LYS A 293 20.95 3.89 -15.91
C LYS A 293 22.01 4.81 -15.30
N GLN A 294 22.34 4.66 -14.01
CA GLN A 294 23.27 5.50 -13.26
C GLN A 294 22.89 6.99 -13.25
N ILE A 295 21.59 7.27 -13.26
CA ILE A 295 21.04 8.63 -13.21
C ILE A 295 20.23 8.77 -11.91
N THR A 296 20.40 9.91 -11.23
CA THR A 296 19.59 10.28 -10.06
C THR A 296 19.07 11.70 -10.26
N ILE A 297 17.80 11.94 -9.93
CA ILE A 297 17.17 13.25 -10.03
C ILE A 297 16.90 13.80 -8.63
N ALA A 298 17.20 15.08 -8.45
CA ALA A 298 16.78 15.88 -7.32
C ALA A 298 15.80 16.96 -7.81
N LEU A 299 14.56 16.92 -7.32
CA LEU A 299 13.55 17.94 -7.65
C LEU A 299 13.63 19.07 -6.62
N THR A 300 13.75 20.31 -7.09
CA THR A 300 13.71 21.50 -6.23
C THR A 300 12.28 21.79 -5.73
N ASP A 301 12.17 22.41 -4.55
CA ASP A 301 10.88 22.78 -3.96
C ASP A 301 10.05 23.71 -4.86
N GLU A 302 10.70 24.63 -5.57
CA GLU A 302 10.07 25.57 -6.49
C GLU A 302 9.44 24.85 -7.69
N ALA A 303 10.17 23.92 -8.29
CA ALA A 303 9.64 23.08 -9.37
C ALA A 303 8.50 22.18 -8.88
N ALA A 304 8.62 21.62 -7.66
CA ALA A 304 7.55 20.81 -7.07
C ALA A 304 6.26 21.62 -6.85
N ARG A 305 6.36 22.86 -6.33
CA ARG A 305 5.22 23.78 -6.17
C ARG A 305 4.60 24.14 -7.51
N TYR A 306 5.42 24.44 -8.52
CA TYR A 306 4.93 24.74 -9.86
C TYR A 306 4.13 23.56 -10.46
N ILE A 307 4.67 22.34 -10.38
CA ILE A 307 3.99 21.13 -10.84
C ILE A 307 2.66 20.95 -10.08
N LEU A 308 2.65 21.19 -8.77
CA LEU A 308 1.45 21.12 -7.94
C LEU A 308 0.36 22.09 -8.44
N GLU A 309 0.71 23.38 -8.57
CA GLU A 309 -0.22 24.45 -8.98
C GLU A 309 -0.81 24.20 -10.37
N LYS A 310 0.01 23.74 -11.33
CA LYS A 310 -0.46 23.46 -12.69
C LYS A 310 -1.31 22.20 -12.79
N THR A 311 -1.17 21.29 -11.84
CA THR A 311 -1.86 19.99 -11.86
C THR A 311 -3.18 20.04 -11.12
N LEU A 312 -3.24 20.73 -9.98
CA LEU A 312 -4.40 20.74 -9.08
C LEU A 312 -5.28 21.97 -9.30
N GLY A 313 -5.88 22.05 -10.50
CA GLY A 313 -7.00 22.98 -10.74
C GLY A 313 -8.26 22.58 -9.96
N ASP A 314 -8.46 21.27 -9.74
CA ASP A 314 -9.52 20.71 -8.89
C ASP A 314 -8.92 19.79 -7.82
N ARG A 315 -9.08 20.17 -6.55
CA ARG A 315 -8.54 19.45 -5.38
C ARG A 315 -9.33 18.18 -5.04
N SER A 316 -10.46 17.90 -5.70
CA SER A 316 -11.32 16.73 -5.45
C SER A 316 -10.63 15.37 -5.70
N TYR A 317 -9.58 15.35 -6.52
CA TYR A 317 -8.86 14.13 -6.90
C TYR A 317 -7.67 13.76 -5.99
N GLY A 318 -7.36 14.58 -4.98
CA GLY A 318 -6.23 14.36 -4.07
C GLY A 318 -4.91 14.19 -4.81
N ALA A 319 -4.08 13.23 -4.38
CA ALA A 319 -2.77 12.98 -4.98
C ALA A 319 -2.79 12.20 -6.31
N ARG A 320 -3.95 11.70 -6.78
CA ARG A 320 -4.04 10.85 -7.98
C ARG A 320 -3.42 11.46 -9.25
N PRO A 321 -3.60 12.77 -9.55
CA PRO A 321 -3.06 13.37 -10.76
C PRO A 321 -1.52 13.51 -10.76
N LEU A 322 -0.88 13.51 -9.59
CA LEU A 322 0.55 13.86 -9.44
C LEU A 322 1.48 12.92 -10.21
N ARG A 323 1.18 11.62 -10.27
CA ARG A 323 1.98 10.66 -11.04
C ARG A 323 1.98 11.00 -12.53
N ARG A 324 0.82 11.32 -13.09
CA ARG A 324 0.70 11.72 -14.51
C ARG A 324 1.37 13.06 -14.77
N ALA A 325 1.33 13.98 -13.80
CA ALA A 325 2.03 15.25 -13.91
C ALA A 325 3.56 15.04 -13.96
N LEU A 326 4.12 14.25 -13.05
CA LEU A 326 5.56 13.94 -13.06
C LEU A 326 5.99 13.19 -14.32
N GLN A 327 5.14 12.29 -14.83
CA GLN A 327 5.38 11.65 -16.11
C GLN A 327 5.52 12.70 -17.23
N LYS A 328 4.52 13.58 -17.37
CA LYS A 328 4.51 14.63 -18.41
C LYS A 328 5.65 15.64 -18.28
N TYR A 329 5.90 16.14 -17.07
CA TYR A 329 6.82 17.26 -16.83
C TYR A 329 8.27 16.83 -16.62
N ILE A 330 8.52 15.57 -16.26
CA ILE A 330 9.86 15.07 -15.90
C ILE A 330 10.23 13.80 -16.66
N GLU A 331 9.42 12.73 -16.59
CA GLU A 331 9.82 11.44 -17.18
C GLU A 331 9.88 11.45 -18.70
N ASP A 332 8.88 12.03 -19.37
CA ASP A 332 8.81 12.06 -20.84
C ASP A 332 10.00 12.85 -21.43
N PRO A 333 10.29 14.09 -20.99
CA PRO A 333 11.43 14.85 -21.53
C PRO A 333 12.79 14.26 -21.15
N LEU A 334 12.90 13.69 -19.94
CA LEU A 334 14.13 13.00 -19.54
C LEU A 334 14.37 11.75 -20.39
N SER A 335 13.32 11.01 -20.72
CA SER A 335 13.43 9.83 -21.57
C SER A 335 13.97 10.19 -22.95
N GLU A 336 13.50 11.29 -23.54
CA GLU A 336 14.04 11.83 -24.80
C GLU A 336 15.53 12.20 -24.68
N ALA A 337 15.91 12.95 -23.64
CA ALA A 337 17.29 13.34 -23.40
C ALA A 337 18.23 12.13 -23.20
N ILE A 338 17.77 11.09 -22.49
CA ILE A 338 18.51 9.84 -22.29
C ILE A 338 18.73 9.11 -23.63
N ILE A 339 17.73 9.09 -24.51
CA ILE A 339 17.80 8.42 -25.83
C ILE A 339 18.73 9.18 -26.77
N GLN A 340 18.68 10.52 -26.75
CA GLN A 340 19.56 11.38 -27.55
C GLN A 340 21.03 11.32 -27.09
N GLY A 341 21.31 10.76 -25.91
CA GLY A 341 22.66 10.65 -25.37
C GLY A 341 23.23 11.97 -24.86
N SER A 342 22.38 12.97 -24.58
CA SER A 342 22.79 14.32 -24.14
C SER A 342 23.17 14.39 -22.66
N LEU A 343 22.99 13.30 -21.90
CA LEU A 343 23.21 13.27 -20.45
C LEU A 343 24.45 12.41 -20.09
N PRO A 344 25.42 12.97 -19.32
CA PRO A 344 26.57 12.22 -18.84
C PRO A 344 26.12 11.13 -17.84
N ARG A 345 26.92 10.06 -17.72
CA ARG A 345 26.68 8.94 -16.80
C ARG A 345 28.00 8.57 -16.09
N PRO A 346 28.01 8.35 -14.76
CA PRO A 346 26.93 8.58 -13.81
C PRO A 346 26.60 10.08 -13.69
N SER A 347 25.34 10.42 -13.41
CA SER A 347 24.95 11.82 -13.16
C SER A 347 23.87 11.97 -12.10
N THR A 348 24.00 13.04 -11.34
CA THR A 348 22.93 13.57 -10.50
C THR A 348 22.40 14.83 -11.17
N LEU A 349 21.11 14.87 -11.50
CA LEU A 349 20.46 15.96 -12.20
C LEU A 349 19.56 16.72 -11.24
N GLU A 350 19.75 18.02 -11.12
CA GLU A 350 18.82 18.92 -10.43
C GLU A 350 17.74 19.37 -11.41
N VAL A 351 16.48 19.13 -11.06
CA VAL A 351 15.30 19.61 -11.79
C VAL A 351 14.78 20.87 -11.11
N TYR A 352 14.85 21.98 -11.82
CA TYR A 352 14.55 23.31 -11.30
C TYR A 352 13.60 24.10 -12.21
N LEU A 353 12.94 25.09 -11.62
CA LEU A 353 12.06 26.01 -12.34
C LEU A 353 12.91 27.17 -12.90
N GLY A 354 12.86 27.38 -14.21
CA GLY A 354 13.44 28.53 -14.89
C GLY A 354 12.36 29.49 -15.40
N ASP A 355 12.79 30.58 -16.04
CA ASP A 355 11.90 31.68 -16.44
C ASP A 355 10.78 31.26 -17.41
N ASN A 356 11.06 30.29 -18.29
CA ASN A 356 10.14 29.84 -19.35
C ASN A 356 9.78 28.35 -19.26
N GLY A 357 10.22 27.64 -18.21
CA GLY A 357 10.10 26.19 -18.20
C GLY A 357 10.63 25.48 -16.97
N ILE A 358 10.49 24.15 -16.96
CA ILE A 358 11.21 23.26 -16.06
C ILE A 358 12.48 22.81 -16.78
N PHE A 359 13.62 22.88 -16.12
CA PHE A 359 14.94 22.55 -16.66
C PHE A 359 15.61 21.48 -15.80
N CYS A 360 16.57 20.75 -16.38
CA CYS A 360 17.49 19.89 -15.64
C CYS A 360 18.95 20.28 -15.89
N ARG A 361 19.77 20.22 -14.84
CA ARG A 361 21.23 20.43 -14.97
C ARG A 361 22.00 19.42 -14.13
N PRO A 362 23.21 19.01 -14.53
CA PRO A 362 24.04 18.17 -13.68
C PRO A 362 24.43 18.94 -12.41
N LEU A 363 24.20 18.32 -11.25
CA LEU A 363 24.81 18.70 -9.99
C LEU A 363 26.27 18.27 -10.06
N ASN A 364 27.17 19.24 -10.25
CA ASN A 364 28.60 18.97 -10.13
C ASN A 364 28.88 18.50 -8.71
N THR A 365 29.14 17.21 -8.53
CA THR A 365 29.71 16.68 -7.31
C THR A 365 31.12 17.25 -7.20
N VAL A 366 31.29 18.26 -6.34
CA VAL A 366 32.61 18.75 -5.92
C VAL A 366 33.31 17.59 -5.21
N GLY A 367 34.11 16.83 -5.95
CA GLY A 367 34.60 15.54 -5.44
C GLY A 367 35.61 14.81 -6.31
N GLU A 368 36.36 15.48 -7.19
CA GLU A 368 37.68 15.01 -7.62
C GLU A 368 38.65 16.19 -7.57
N VAL A 369 39.46 16.20 -6.52
CA VAL A 369 40.58 17.13 -6.39
C VAL A 369 41.59 16.76 -7.47
N ALA A 370 41.55 17.49 -8.59
CA ALA A 370 42.67 17.53 -9.51
C ALA A 370 43.84 18.19 -8.79
N VAL A 371 44.79 17.37 -8.32
CA VAL A 371 46.09 17.81 -7.83
C VAL A 371 46.84 18.41 -9.03
N GLY A 372 46.89 19.74 -9.11
CA GLY A 372 47.56 20.45 -10.20
C GLY A 372 47.59 21.96 -9.96
N VAL A 373 48.61 22.39 -9.22
CA VAL A 373 49.11 23.76 -8.97
C VAL A 373 48.74 24.80 -10.04
N THR A 374 48.10 25.92 -9.64
CA THR A 374 48.64 27.30 -9.76
C THR A 374 47.76 28.29 -8.98
N GLU A 375 48.43 29.21 -8.27
CA GLU A 375 47.85 30.27 -7.44
C GLU A 375 47.08 31.32 -8.24
N GLY A 376 46.03 31.87 -7.61
CA GLY A 376 45.66 33.28 -7.75
C GLY A 376 44.65 33.65 -8.83
N ALA A 377 43.35 33.44 -8.56
CA ALA A 377 42.28 34.30 -9.08
C ALA A 377 41.04 34.17 -8.21
N ALA A 378 40.41 35.29 -7.89
CA ALA A 378 39.21 35.39 -7.08
C ALA A 378 38.07 34.54 -7.66
N ALA A 379 37.42 33.76 -6.80
CA ALA A 379 36.21 33.01 -7.14
C ALA A 379 35.03 33.98 -7.26
N GLU A 380 34.88 34.61 -8.43
CA GLU A 380 33.58 35.10 -8.88
C GLU A 380 32.65 33.90 -9.04
N GLY A 381 31.44 34.00 -8.47
CA GLY A 381 30.45 32.92 -8.49
C GLY A 381 30.16 32.47 -9.92
N ALA A 382 30.60 31.26 -10.25
CA ALA A 382 30.31 30.64 -11.53
C ALA A 382 28.79 30.49 -11.66
N SER A 383 28.18 31.21 -12.60
CA SER A 383 26.81 30.93 -13.04
C SER A 383 26.73 29.44 -13.42
N PRO A 384 25.75 28.68 -12.90
CA PRO A 384 25.61 27.28 -13.23
C PRO A 384 25.42 27.10 -14.75
N ALA A 385 25.95 26.01 -15.30
CA ALA A 385 25.83 25.67 -16.72
C ALA A 385 24.37 25.75 -17.19
N PRO A 386 24.10 26.18 -18.44
CA PRO A 386 22.74 26.27 -18.96
C PRO A 386 22.07 24.89 -18.88
N GLY A 387 20.94 24.83 -18.17
CA GLY A 387 20.18 23.59 -18.00
C GLY A 387 19.51 23.16 -19.31
N THR A 388 19.33 21.85 -19.46
CA THR A 388 18.53 21.26 -20.54
C THR A 388 17.05 21.51 -20.24
N LEU A 389 16.32 22.10 -21.18
CA LEU A 389 14.88 22.32 -21.06
C LEU A 389 14.16 20.96 -21.01
N LEU A 390 13.36 20.73 -19.96
CA LEU A 390 12.47 19.57 -19.86
C LEU A 390 11.05 19.94 -20.32
N TYR A 391 10.55 21.11 -19.94
CA TYR A 391 9.19 21.52 -20.28
C TYR A 391 9.11 23.02 -20.49
N GLU A 392 8.55 23.49 -21.60
CA GLU A 392 8.26 24.90 -21.88
C GLU A 392 6.81 25.24 -21.52
N PHE A 393 6.58 26.43 -20.93
CA PHE A 393 5.28 26.82 -20.35
C PHE A 393 4.11 26.93 -21.33
#